data_AF-A0A6G2DFL5-F1
#
_entry.id   AF-A0A6G2DFL5-F1
#
_cell.length_a   1.000
_cell.length_b   1.000
_cell.length_c   1.000
_cell.angle_alpha   90.00
_cell.angle_beta   90.00
_cell.angle_gamma   90.00
#
_symmetry.space_group_name_H-M   'P 1'
#
loop_
_entity.id
_entity.type
_entity.pdbx_description
1 polymer ?
#
loop_
_entity_poly.entity_id
_entity_poly.type
_entity_poly.pdbx_seq_one_letter_code
_entity_poly.pdbx_strand_id
1 'polypeptide(L)'
;SEYREVHQKAAVLYRKQARFQLITTGEISQKNLLFEDQHLERLRKASRYFAFPFDAEDLGHKIEEECQDCEANRDYRLRISLSKSGEIEVNRQVLT
;
A
#
# COMPACT_ATOMS: atom_id res chain seq x y z
N SER A 1 -15.57 20.02 43.89
CA SER A 1 -15.72 20.87 42.69
C SER A 1 -15.13 20.18 41.48
N GLU A 2 -15.98 19.90 40.51
CA GLU A 2 -15.81 19.15 39.24
C GLU A 2 -14.78 19.76 38.26
N TYR A 3 -14.04 20.79 38.67
CA TYR A 3 -13.16 21.58 37.80
C TYR A 3 -11.76 21.00 37.60
N ARG A 4 -11.39 19.91 38.30
CA ARG A 4 -10.05 19.30 38.20
C ARG A 4 -10.00 18.04 37.33
N GLU A 5 -11.12 17.62 36.75
CA GLU A 5 -11.19 16.40 35.94
C GLU A 5 -11.13 16.67 34.41
N VAL A 6 -11.24 17.93 33.99
CA VAL A 6 -11.32 18.29 32.57
C VAL A 6 -9.94 18.41 31.89
N HIS A 7 -8.85 18.66 32.64
CA HIS A 7 -7.54 18.93 32.04
C HIS A 7 -6.70 17.71 31.66
N GLN A 8 -7.06 16.49 32.06
CA GLN A 8 -6.35 15.28 31.62
C GLN A 8 -6.83 14.71 30.28
N LYS A 9 -7.98 15.17 29.74
CA LYS A 9 -8.53 14.64 28.48
C LYS A 9 -8.01 15.34 27.21
N ALA A 10 -7.38 16.51 27.32
CA ALA A 10 -6.99 17.30 26.14
C ALA A 10 -5.57 17.03 25.59
N ALA A 11 -4.74 16.26 26.30
CA ALA A 11 -3.39 15.92 25.82
C ALA A 11 -3.36 14.72 24.83
N VAL A 12 -4.43 13.92 24.77
CA VAL A 12 -4.57 12.79 23.82
C VAL A 12 -4.96 13.26 22.41
N LEU A 13 -5.25 14.56 22.21
CA LEU A 13 -5.54 15.13 20.89
C LEU A 13 -4.30 15.66 20.16
N TYR A 14 -3.10 15.54 20.75
CA TYR A 14 -1.84 15.79 20.05
C TYR A 14 -1.52 14.63 19.09
N ARG A 15 -2.23 14.68 17.95
CA ARG A 15 -1.81 14.30 16.60
C ARG A 15 -0.43 13.64 16.52
N LYS A 16 -0.36 12.37 16.92
CA LYS A 16 0.55 11.44 16.25
C LYS A 16 -0.17 11.04 14.98
N GLN A 17 -0.09 11.88 13.94
CA GLN A 17 -0.51 11.47 12.61
C GLN A 17 0.39 10.30 12.26
N ALA A 18 -0.11 9.08 12.49
CA ALA A 18 0.66 7.88 12.23
C ALA A 18 1.11 7.98 10.77
N ARG A 19 2.42 8.03 10.54
CA ARG A 19 2.96 7.90 9.20
C ARG A 19 2.72 6.44 8.84
N PHE A 20 1.70 6.19 8.03
CA PHE A 20 1.39 4.87 7.50
C PHE A 20 1.49 4.92 5.98
N GLN A 21 1.77 3.76 5.41
CA GLN A 21 1.71 3.53 3.98
C GLN A 21 0.51 2.65 3.70
N LEU A 22 -0.14 2.83 2.55
CA LEU A 22 -1.14 1.91 2.07
C LEU A 22 -0.42 0.71 1.47
N ILE A 23 -0.68 -0.48 1.98
CA ILE A 23 -0.05 -1.70 1.47
C ILE A 23 -1.08 -2.61 0.82
N THR A 24 -0.70 -3.21 -0.29
CA THR A 24 -1.43 -4.32 -0.90
C THR A 24 -0.45 -5.42 -1.22
N THR A 25 -0.87 -6.66 -0.99
CA THR A 25 -0.08 -7.84 -1.35
C THR A 25 -0.88 -8.65 -2.36
N GLY A 26 -0.22 -9.03 -3.45
CA GLY A 26 -0.74 -9.97 -4.44
C GLY A 26 0.25 -11.11 -4.67
N GLU A 27 -0.21 -12.13 -5.37
CA GLU A 27 0.61 -13.27 -5.81
C GLU A 27 0.86 -13.13 -7.31
N ILE A 28 2.12 -13.24 -7.72
CA ILE A 28 2.51 -13.35 -9.12
C ILE A 28 2.70 -14.84 -9.40
N SER A 29 1.94 -15.33 -10.35
CA SER A 29 2.10 -16.68 -10.89
C SER A 29 2.23 -16.61 -12.40
N GLN A 30 3.15 -17.38 -12.98
CA GLN A 30 3.38 -17.41 -14.43
C GLN A 30 3.58 -16.04 -15.08
N LYS A 31 4.34 -15.14 -14.42
CA LYS A 31 4.57 -13.74 -14.86
C LYS A 31 3.29 -12.90 -14.98
N ASN A 32 2.26 -13.20 -14.21
CA ASN A 32 1.05 -12.37 -14.13
C ASN A 32 0.67 -12.17 -12.67
N LEU A 33 0.30 -10.93 -12.32
CA LEU A 33 -0.25 -10.63 -11.00
C LEU A 33 -1.69 -11.14 -10.93
N LEU A 34 -1.96 -12.10 -10.05
CA LEU A 34 -3.30 -12.59 -9.80
C LEU A 34 -4.15 -11.46 -9.20
N PHE A 35 -5.37 -11.28 -9.74
CA PHE A 35 -6.32 -10.27 -9.31
C PHE A 35 -5.79 -8.81 -9.36
N GLU A 36 -4.94 -8.50 -10.33
CA GLU A 36 -4.38 -7.16 -10.52
C GLU A 36 -5.43 -6.05 -10.42
N ASP A 37 -6.53 -6.15 -11.17
CA ASP A 37 -7.59 -5.14 -11.19
C ASP A 37 -8.21 -4.90 -9.80
N GLN A 38 -8.40 -5.97 -9.01
CA GLN A 38 -8.91 -5.84 -7.64
C GLN A 38 -7.89 -5.19 -6.70
N HIS A 39 -6.60 -5.51 -6.87
CA HIS A 39 -5.52 -4.88 -6.10
C HIS A 39 -5.44 -3.39 -6.42
N LEU A 40 -5.49 -3.01 -7.69
CA LEU A 40 -5.52 -1.63 -8.16
C LEU A 40 -6.76 -0.89 -7.64
N GLU A 41 -7.95 -1.48 -7.76
CA GLU A 41 -9.17 -0.86 -7.29
C GLU A 41 -9.15 -0.63 -5.77
N ARG A 42 -8.69 -1.62 -5.00
CA ARG A 42 -8.57 -1.51 -3.55
C ARG A 42 -7.60 -0.40 -3.16
N LEU A 43 -6.44 -0.33 -3.82
CA LEU A 43 -5.44 0.70 -3.56
C LEU A 43 -5.99 2.08 -3.95
N ARG A 44 -6.68 2.20 -5.09
CA ARG A 44 -7.34 3.44 -5.53
C ARG A 44 -8.39 3.92 -4.54
N LYS A 45 -9.25 3.02 -4.04
CA LYS A 45 -10.27 3.32 -3.03
C LYS A 45 -9.64 3.79 -1.73
N ALA A 46 -8.62 3.08 -1.25
CA ALA A 46 -7.87 3.47 -0.04
C ALA A 46 -7.16 4.81 -0.22
N SER A 47 -6.50 5.01 -1.37
CA SER A 47 -5.80 6.26 -1.70
C SER A 47 -6.74 7.45 -1.71
N ARG A 48 -7.92 7.30 -2.33
CA ARG A 48 -8.97 8.32 -2.31
C ARG A 48 -9.46 8.61 -0.90
N TYR A 49 -9.67 7.57 -0.09
CA TYR A 49 -10.16 7.72 1.29
C TYR A 49 -9.16 8.46 2.18
N PHE A 50 -7.87 8.14 2.07
CA PHE A 50 -6.81 8.73 2.90
C PHE A 50 -6.13 9.95 2.26
N ALA A 51 -6.58 10.38 1.07
CA ALA A 51 -6.00 11.46 0.27
C ALA A 51 -4.51 11.27 -0.06
N PHE A 52 -4.13 10.04 -0.43
CA PHE A 52 -2.79 9.75 -0.95
C PHE A 52 -2.79 10.03 -2.46
N PRO A 53 -1.69 10.58 -3.03
CA PRO A 53 -1.53 10.63 -4.49
C PRO A 53 -1.36 9.20 -4.97
N PHE A 54 -2.14 8.77 -5.96
CA PHE A 54 -2.01 7.45 -6.55
C PHE A 54 -2.05 7.56 -8.07
N ASP A 55 -0.98 7.07 -8.68
CA ASP A 55 -0.84 6.95 -10.11
C ASP A 55 -0.93 5.46 -10.49
N ALA A 56 -1.99 5.11 -11.21
CA ALA A 56 -2.22 3.74 -11.64
C ALA A 56 -1.30 3.34 -12.80
N GLU A 57 -0.88 4.29 -13.62
CA GLU A 57 0.02 4.04 -14.76
C GLU A 57 1.43 3.75 -14.25
N ASP A 58 1.94 4.56 -13.31
CA ASP A 58 3.23 4.31 -12.65
C ASP A 58 3.28 2.93 -11.98
N LEU A 59 2.23 2.58 -11.24
CA LEU A 59 2.14 1.26 -10.60
C LEU A 59 2.09 0.13 -11.64
N GLY A 60 1.32 0.29 -12.71
CA GLY A 60 1.22 -0.70 -13.79
C GLY A 60 2.57 -0.98 -14.44
N HIS A 61 3.32 0.08 -14.77
CA HIS A 61 4.68 -0.05 -15.30
C HIS A 61 5.62 -0.79 -14.35
N LYS A 62 5.63 -0.43 -13.06
CA LYS A 62 6.45 -1.13 -12.05
C LYS A 62 6.08 -2.61 -11.92
N ILE A 63 4.78 -2.95 -11.96
CA ILE A 63 4.33 -4.35 -11.91
C ILE A 63 4.80 -5.10 -13.16
N GLU A 64 4.66 -4.50 -14.34
CA GLU A 64 5.08 -5.12 -15.60
C GLU A 64 6.59 -5.37 -15.63
N GLU A 65 7.41 -4.39 -15.24
CA GLU A 65 8.86 -4.55 -15.11
C GLU A 65 9.22 -5.70 -14.16
N GLU A 66 8.61 -5.73 -12.97
CA GLU A 66 8.84 -6.80 -12.00
C GLU A 66 8.42 -8.18 -12.55
N CYS A 67 7.30 -8.24 -13.29
CA CYS A 67 6.79 -9.46 -13.91
C CYS A 67 7.69 -10.00 -15.03
N GLN A 68 8.25 -9.11 -15.85
CA GLN A 68 9.17 -9.48 -16.92
C GLN A 68 10.44 -10.13 -16.36
N ASP A 69 10.93 -9.61 -15.24
CA ASP A 69 12.13 -10.09 -14.56
C ASP A 69 11.86 -11.33 -13.67
N CYS A 70 10.60 -11.72 -13.45
CA CYS A 70 10.24 -12.97 -12.77
C CYS A 70 10.41 -14.21 -13.67
N GLU A 71 10.78 -15.34 -13.06
CA GLU A 71 10.82 -16.65 -13.74
C GLU A 71 9.41 -17.25 -13.81
N ALA A 72 9.01 -17.78 -14.97
CA ALA A 72 7.66 -18.34 -15.16
C ALA A 72 7.36 -19.60 -14.32
N ASN A 73 8.39 -20.25 -13.77
CA ASN A 73 8.29 -21.50 -12.99
C ASN A 73 8.25 -21.29 -11.48
N ARG A 74 8.18 -20.04 -11.01
CA ARG A 74 8.12 -19.72 -9.58
C ARG A 74 6.93 -18.80 -9.29
N ASP A 75 6.34 -18.99 -8.13
CA ASP A 75 5.37 -18.07 -7.58
C ASP A 75 6.09 -17.03 -6.72
N TYR A 76 5.70 -15.77 -6.88
CA TYR A 76 6.27 -14.64 -6.16
C TYR A 76 5.17 -13.90 -5.39
N ARG A 77 5.51 -13.40 -4.22
CA ARG A 77 4.67 -12.50 -3.44
C ARG A 77 5.04 -11.08 -3.81
N LEU A 78 4.13 -10.35 -4.41
CA LEU A 78 4.31 -8.94 -4.69
C LEU A 78 3.71 -8.11 -3.57
N ARG A 79 4.54 -7.28 -2.93
CA ARG A 79 4.11 -6.28 -1.96
C ARG A 79 4.24 -4.89 -2.58
N ILE A 80 3.12 -4.20 -2.70
CA ILE A 80 3.06 -2.82 -3.17
C ILE A 80 2.77 -1.94 -1.95
N SER A 81 3.54 -0.87 -1.80
CA SER A 81 3.39 0.11 -0.72
C SER A 81 3.29 1.51 -1.33
N LEU A 82 2.27 2.26 -0.93
CA LEU A 82 2.04 3.64 -1.36
C LEU A 82 2.23 4.57 -0.17
N SER A 83 3.17 5.50 -0.30
CA SER A 83 3.46 6.51 0.70
C SER A 83 2.55 7.72 0.58
N LYS A 84 2.52 8.56 1.64
CA LYS A 84 1.74 9.79 1.64
C LYS A 84 2.27 10.85 0.67
N SER A 85 3.53 10.75 0.25
CA SER A 85 4.14 11.56 -0.81
C SER A 85 3.70 11.11 -2.22
N GLY A 86 3.05 9.94 -2.34
CA GLY A 86 2.72 9.34 -3.63
C GLY A 86 3.81 8.42 -4.17
N GLU A 87 4.83 8.11 -3.36
CA GLU A 87 5.87 7.18 -3.77
C GLU A 87 5.32 5.75 -3.73
N ILE A 88 5.47 5.05 -4.85
CA ILE A 88 5.06 3.66 -5.04
C ILE A 88 6.31 2.78 -4.97
N GLU A 89 6.36 1.94 -3.94
CA GLU A 89 7.38 0.92 -3.73
C GLU A 89 6.78 -0.45 -4.04
N VAL A 90 7.41 -1.18 -4.96
CA VAL A 90 7.05 -2.55 -5.31
C VAL A 90 8.19 -3.47 -4.87
N ASN A 91 7.86 -4.50 -4.10
CA ASN A 91 8.82 -5.45 -3.59
C ASN A 91 8.31 -6.86 -3.84
N ARG A 92 9.01 -7.61 -4.68
CA ARG A 92 8.75 -9.03 -4.88
C ARG A 92 9.56 -9.88 -3.89
N GLN A 93 8.96 -10.96 -3.43
CA GLN A 93 9.60 -11.97 -2.60
C GLN A 93 9.26 -13.35 -3.16
N VAL A 94 10.26 -14.19 -3.39
CA VAL A 94 10.06 -15.56 -3.87
C VAL A 94 9.32 -16.38 -2.81
N LEU A 95 8.22 -17.05 -3.16
CA LEU A 95 7.70 -18.13 -2.33
C LEU A 95 8.61 -19.34 -2.56
N THR A 96 9.40 -19.71 -1.55
CA THR A 96 10.25 -20.92 -1.57
C THR A 96 9.52 -22.09 -0.96
#